data_AF-A0A660RFX8-F1
#
_entry.id   AF-A0A660RFX8-F1
#
_cell.length_a   1.000
_cell.length_b   1.000
_cell.length_c   1.000
_cell.angle_alpha   90.00
_cell.angle_beta   90.00
_cell.angle_gamma   90.00
#
_symmetry.space_group_name_H-M   'P 1'
#
loop_
_entity.id
_entity.type
_entity.pdbx_description
1 polymer ?
#
loop_
_entity_poly.entity_id
_entity_poly.type
_entity_poly.pdbx_seq_one_letter_code
_entity_poly.pdbx_strand_id
1 'polypeptide(L)'
;PLIGKLYKSVIESWRKLNFIDDGETLFNYIHAYHTPWHAREHLSFVIESSNMGKVFFPGDICYTRLDYYDIIKGNREGKSAEFIKERVKECNVIIFTHDLPLNLR
;
A
#
# COMPACT_ATOMS: atom_id res chain seq x y z
N PRO A 1 -11.59 22.53 -15.44
CA PRO A 1 -10.42 22.35 -14.54
C PRO A 1 -9.24 21.66 -15.27
N LEU A 2 -8.08 22.32 -15.36
CA LEU A 2 -6.88 21.78 -16.05
C LEU A 2 -6.43 20.41 -15.50
N ILE A 3 -6.58 20.20 -14.18
CA ILE A 3 -6.15 18.98 -13.48
C ILE A 3 -6.83 17.73 -14.06
N GLY A 4 -8.15 17.77 -14.27
CA GLY A 4 -8.88 16.63 -14.85
C GLY A 4 -8.46 16.27 -16.28
N LYS A 5 -7.99 17.25 -17.07
CA LYS A 5 -7.46 16.98 -18.43
C LYS A 5 -6.12 16.26 -18.37
N LEU A 6 -5.26 16.59 -17.40
CA LEU A 6 -3.98 15.93 -17.22
C LEU A 6 -4.15 14.47 -16.78
N TYR A 7 -5.01 14.21 -15.77
CA TYR A 7 -5.33 12.84 -15.34
C TYR A 7 -5.86 11.99 -16.49
N LYS A 8 -6.79 12.56 -17.28
CA LYS A 8 -7.34 11.88 -18.45
C LYS A 8 -6.25 11.54 -19.47
N SER A 9 -5.35 12.48 -19.77
CA SER A 9 -4.22 12.26 -20.68
C SER A 9 -3.30 11.13 -20.20
N VAL A 10 -3.01 11.06 -18.89
CA VAL A 10 -2.18 9.99 -18.31
C VAL A 10 -2.88 8.63 -18.45
N ILE A 11 -4.17 8.54 -18.10
CA ILE A 11 -4.94 7.30 -18.23
C ILE A 11 -5.02 6.84 -19.69
N GLU A 12 -5.29 7.77 -20.61
CA GLU A 12 -5.36 7.49 -22.06
C GLU A 12 -4.00 7.09 -22.66
N SER A 13 -2.88 7.42 -22.01
CA SER A 13 -1.53 7.04 -22.46
C SER A 13 -1.22 5.55 -22.24
N TRP A 14 -1.98 4.86 -21.38
CA TRP A 14 -1.75 3.46 -21.04
C TRP A 14 -2.17 2.52 -22.18
N ARG A 15 -1.20 1.82 -22.79
CA ARG A 15 -1.43 0.94 -23.95
C ARG A 15 -2.04 -0.42 -23.61
N LYS A 16 -1.80 -0.92 -22.39
CA LYS A 16 -2.29 -2.20 -21.91
C LYS A 16 -2.66 -2.06 -20.44
N LEU A 17 -3.87 -2.51 -20.11
CA LEU A 17 -4.39 -2.53 -18.74
C LEU A 17 -4.59 -3.99 -18.34
N ASN A 18 -4.06 -4.34 -17.17
CA ASN A 18 -4.42 -5.56 -16.47
C ASN A 18 -5.07 -5.11 -15.17
N PHE A 19 -6.29 -5.57 -14.93
CA PHE A 19 -6.98 -5.30 -13.68
C PHE A 19 -6.42 -6.24 -12.61
N ILE A 20 -6.37 -5.75 -11.38
CA ILE A 20 -5.86 -6.48 -10.22
C ILE A 20 -7.03 -6.64 -9.26
N ASP A 21 -7.32 -7.88 -8.88
CA ASP A 21 -8.38 -8.20 -7.93
C ASP A 21 -7.83 -8.31 -6.50
N ASP A 22 -8.73 -8.21 -5.52
CA ASP A 22 -8.38 -8.40 -4.10
C ASP A 22 -7.84 -9.82 -3.85
N GLY A 23 -6.72 -9.91 -3.15
CA GLY A 23 -6.06 -11.19 -2.82
C GLY A 23 -5.26 -11.81 -3.97
N GLU A 24 -5.18 -11.15 -5.13
CA GLU A 24 -4.41 -11.66 -6.26
C GLU A 24 -2.91 -11.74 -5.93
N THR A 25 -2.25 -12.80 -6.39
CA THR A 25 -0.79 -12.94 -6.30
C THR A 25 -0.16 -12.75 -7.67
N LEU A 26 0.52 -11.63 -7.86
CA LEU A 26 1.22 -11.28 -9.09
C LEU A 26 2.64 -11.86 -9.05
N PHE A 27 3.09 -12.43 -10.18
CA PHE A 27 4.45 -12.95 -10.36
C PHE A 27 4.89 -14.01 -9.32
N ASN A 28 3.96 -14.62 -8.57
CA ASN A 28 4.19 -15.56 -7.46
C ASN A 28 4.80 -14.98 -6.18
N TYR A 29 5.08 -13.68 -6.09
CA TYR A 29 5.74 -13.07 -4.92
C TYR A 29 5.20 -11.69 -4.52
N ILE A 30 4.20 -11.16 -5.25
CA ILE A 30 3.54 -9.89 -4.92
C ILE A 30 2.08 -10.19 -4.58
N HIS A 31 1.71 -10.07 -3.32
CA HIS A 31 0.32 -10.18 -2.87
C HIS A 31 -0.33 -8.81 -2.90
N ALA A 32 -1.42 -8.67 -3.66
CA ALA A 32 -2.21 -7.46 -3.75
C ALA A 32 -3.42 -7.52 -2.80
N TYR A 33 -3.72 -6.40 -2.16
CA TYR A 33 -4.87 -6.24 -1.28
C TYR A 33 -5.67 -5.02 -1.69
N HIS A 34 -6.98 -5.18 -1.81
CA HIS A 34 -7.88 -4.05 -2.01
C HIS A 34 -8.08 -3.31 -0.68
N THR A 35 -7.61 -2.07 -0.63
CA THR A 35 -7.57 -1.27 0.61
C THR A 35 -8.25 0.08 0.42
N PRO A 36 -9.59 0.11 0.26
CA PRO A 36 -10.34 1.27 -0.25
C PRO A 36 -10.58 2.38 0.79
N TRP A 37 -9.61 2.66 1.66
CA TRP A 37 -9.73 3.62 2.76
C TRP A 37 -9.05 4.96 2.50
N HIS A 38 -8.36 5.11 1.37
CA HIS A 38 -7.83 6.38 0.87
C HIS A 38 -8.51 6.79 -0.45
N ALA A 39 -8.60 5.85 -1.40
CA ALA A 39 -9.35 5.96 -2.65
C ALA A 39 -10.08 4.63 -2.93
N ARG A 40 -11.13 4.65 -3.76
CA ARG A 40 -11.97 3.47 -4.02
C ARG A 40 -11.18 2.32 -4.67
N GLU A 41 -10.24 2.67 -5.53
CA GLU A 41 -9.37 1.77 -6.29
C GLU A 41 -8.01 1.51 -5.61
N HIS A 42 -7.83 1.98 -4.38
CA HIS A 42 -6.55 1.90 -3.68
C HIS A 42 -6.14 0.44 -3.42
N LEU A 43 -4.87 0.13 -3.66
CA LEU A 43 -4.26 -1.17 -3.42
C LEU A 43 -3.07 -1.04 -2.47
N SER A 44 -2.88 -2.03 -1.62
CA SER A 44 -1.66 -2.24 -0.85
C SER A 44 -0.99 -3.54 -1.30
N PHE A 45 0.33 -3.63 -1.15
CA PHE A 45 1.09 -4.81 -1.59
C PHE A 45 1.99 -5.37 -0.49
N VAL A 46 2.10 -6.69 -0.44
CA VAL A 46 3.18 -7.39 0.29
C VAL A 46 4.05 -8.09 -0.73
N ILE A 47 5.35 -7.84 -0.69
CA ILE A 47 6.32 -8.41 -1.61
C ILE A 47 7.28 -9.33 -0.84
N GLU A 48 7.39 -10.58 -1.28
CA GLU A 48 8.42 -11.49 -0.79
C GLU A 48 9.73 -11.22 -1.53
N SER A 49 10.71 -10.63 -0.83
CA SER A 49 12.02 -10.29 -1.39
C SER A 49 13.13 -11.16 -0.80
N SER A 50 14.12 -11.50 -1.63
CA SER A 50 15.28 -12.30 -1.23
C SER A 50 16.26 -11.56 -0.31
N ASN A 51 16.31 -10.22 -0.36
CA ASN A 51 17.28 -9.42 0.39
C ASN A 51 16.68 -8.67 1.60
N MET A 52 15.37 -8.49 1.64
CA MET A 52 14.67 -7.69 2.67
C MET A 52 13.58 -8.48 3.40
N GLY A 53 13.38 -9.75 3.06
CA GLY A 53 12.25 -10.54 3.58
C GLY A 53 10.91 -10.04 3.04
N LYS A 54 9.87 -10.06 3.87
CA LYS A 54 8.54 -9.58 3.49
C LYS A 54 8.46 -8.05 3.60
N VAL A 55 8.23 -7.38 2.48
CA VAL A 55 8.18 -5.92 2.39
C VAL A 55 6.75 -5.46 2.18
N PHE A 56 6.27 -4.59 3.05
CA PHE A 56 4.91 -4.05 3.00
C PHE A 56 4.89 -2.65 2.37
N PHE A 57 4.06 -2.50 1.34
CA PHE A 57 3.74 -1.24 0.68
C PHE A 57 2.29 -0.88 1.01
N PRO A 58 2.05 -0.14 2.12
CA PRO A 58 0.71 0.25 2.52
C PRO A 58 0.03 1.18 1.52
N GLY A 59 0.77 2.01 0.78
CA GLY A 59 0.18 3.11 0.02
C GLY A 59 -0.33 4.23 0.95
N ASP A 60 -1.28 5.02 0.48
CA ASP A 60 -1.72 6.23 1.17
C ASP A 60 -2.71 5.99 2.33
N ILE A 61 -3.01 4.73 2.64
CA ILE A 61 -3.69 4.38 3.89
C ILE A 61 -2.76 4.47 5.12
N CYS A 62 -1.44 4.43 4.90
CA CYS A 62 -0.38 4.66 5.88
C CYS A 62 0.87 5.21 5.18
N TYR A 63 0.98 6.53 5.06
CA TYR A 63 1.90 7.18 4.13
C TYR A 63 3.17 7.78 4.75
N THR A 64 3.27 7.81 6.08
CA THR A 64 4.49 8.27 6.80
C THR A 64 4.74 7.42 8.05
N ARG A 65 5.94 7.54 8.63
CA ARG A 65 6.25 6.91 9.93
C ARG A 65 5.39 7.45 11.07
N LEU A 66 5.00 8.72 11.02
CA LEU A 66 4.13 9.32 12.04
C LEU A 66 2.75 8.66 12.03
N ASP A 67 2.14 8.52 10.86
CA ASP A 67 0.84 7.85 10.70
C ASP A 67 0.91 6.38 11.16
N TYR A 68 2.00 5.69 10.81
CA TYR A 68 2.28 4.35 11.33
C TYR A 68 2.31 4.31 12.86
N TYR A 69 3.06 5.20 13.50
CA TYR A 69 3.16 5.21 14.97
C TYR A 69 1.83 5.56 15.65
N ASP A 70 1.01 6.42 15.05
CA ASP A 70 -0.33 6.71 15.55
C ASP A 70 -1.24 5.48 15.48
N ILE A 71 -1.17 4.71 14.39
CA ILE A 71 -1.88 3.43 14.27
C ILE A 71 -1.41 2.44 15.34
N ILE A 72 -0.11 2.21 15.48
CA ILE A 72 0.43 1.20 16.40
C ILE A 72 0.17 1.55 17.86
N LYS A 73 0.19 2.85 18.22
CA LYS A 73 -0.15 3.33 19.57
C LYS A 73 -1.65 3.29 19.88
N GLY A 74 -2.50 3.07 18.86
CA GLY A 74 -3.95 3.07 19.02
C GLY A 74 -4.59 4.46 18.99
N ASN A 75 -3.86 5.49 18.53
CA ASN A 75 -4.42 6.83 18.33
C ASN A 75 -5.34 6.90 17.10
N ARG A 76 -5.24 5.91 16.20
CA ARG A 76 -6.09 5.76 15.01
C ARG A 76 -6.70 4.37 14.99
N GLU A 77 -8.02 4.32 14.79
CA GLU A 77 -8.83 3.09 14.78
C GLU A 77 -9.57 2.92 13.45
N GLY A 78 -10.20 1.75 13.27
CA GLY A 78 -10.96 1.38 12.08
C GLY A 78 -10.24 0.40 11.16
N LYS A 79 -10.94 0.01 10.09
CA LYS A 79 -10.51 -1.10 9.21
C LYS A 79 -9.12 -0.91 8.59
N SER A 80 -8.75 0.33 8.23
CA SER A 80 -7.40 0.61 7.72
C SER A 80 -6.34 0.40 8.79
N ALA A 81 -6.57 0.87 10.02
CA ALA A 81 -5.64 0.69 11.12
C ALA A 81 -5.50 -0.79 11.51
N GLU A 82 -6.60 -1.55 11.51
CA GLU A 82 -6.61 -3.00 11.74
C GLU A 82 -5.79 -3.73 10.67
N PHE A 83 -6.05 -3.45 9.39
CA PHE A 83 -5.30 -4.03 8.27
C PHE A 83 -3.79 -3.74 8.38
N ILE A 84 -3.40 -2.49 8.68
CA ILE A 84 -2.00 -2.14 8.87
C ILE A 84 -1.40 -2.94 10.04
N LYS A 85 -2.08 -3.00 11.19
CA LYS A 85 -1.62 -3.76 12.37
C LYS A 85 -1.45 -5.25 12.10
N GLU A 86 -2.27 -5.84 11.24
CA GLU A 86 -2.13 -7.24 10.84
C GLU A 86 -0.94 -7.45 9.92
N ARG A 87 -0.84 -6.68 8.83
CA ARG A 87 0.20 -6.86 7.81
C ARG A 87 1.61 -6.58 8.35
N VAL A 88 1.78 -5.59 9.23
CA VAL A 88 3.11 -5.28 9.80
C VAL A 88 3.63 -6.39 10.73
N LYS A 89 2.77 -7.23 11.31
CA LYS A 89 3.20 -8.40 12.09
C LYS A 89 3.82 -9.49 11.22
N GLU A 90 3.53 -9.50 9.93
CA GLU A 90 4.01 -10.51 8.99
C GLU A 90 5.26 -10.03 8.23
N CYS A 91 5.56 -8.73 8.28
CA CYS A 91 6.57 -8.09 7.44
C CYS A 91 7.85 -7.73 8.20
N ASN A 92 8.94 -7.60 7.44
CA ASN A 92 10.26 -7.19 7.90
C ASN A 92 10.49 -5.69 7.69
N VAL A 93 9.92 -5.13 6.64
CA VAL A 93 10.10 -3.72 6.26
C VAL A 93 8.77 -3.15 5.81
N ILE A 94 8.51 -1.87 6.13
CA ILE A 94 7.41 -1.09 5.57
C ILE A 94 7.97 0.08 4.74
N ILE A 95 7.45 0.26 3.53
CA ILE A 95 7.84 1.31 2.59
C ILE A 95 6.70 2.32 2.43
N PHE A 96 6.92 3.54 2.91
CA PHE A 96 5.93 4.61 2.86
C PHE A 96 5.98 5.37 1.53
N THR A 97 4.85 5.89 1.08
CA THR A 97 4.75 6.72 -0.13
C THR A 97 5.32 8.13 0.07
N HIS A 98 5.36 8.63 1.31
CA HIS A 98 5.74 9.99 1.64
C HIS A 98 6.80 10.11 2.76
N ASP A 99 7.52 9.03 3.09
CA ASP A 99 8.57 9.04 4.13
C ASP A 99 9.63 7.94 3.88
N LEU A 100 10.74 7.99 4.64
CA LEU A 100 11.76 6.95 4.65
C LEU A 100 11.19 5.62 5.18
N PRO A 101 11.63 4.48 4.62
CA PRO A 101 11.19 3.17 5.06
C PRO A 101 11.56 2.89 6.51
N LEU A 102 10.83 1.97 7.14
CA LEU A 102 11.07 1.54 8.50
C LEU A 102 11.31 0.02 8.55
N ASN A 103 12.44 -0.37 9.13
CA ASN A 103 12.69 -1.77 9.48
C ASN A 103 11.85 -2.12 10.71
N LEU A 104 11.06 -3.18 10.58
CA LEU A 104 10.19 -3.70 11.63
C LEU A 104 10.88 -4.82 12.44
N ARG A 105 11.91 -5.44 11.85
CA ARG A 105 12.72 -6.52 12.41
C ARG A 105 14.18 -6.40 11.98
#